data_AF-B3NHH4-F1
#
_entry.id   AF-B3NHH4-F1
#
_cell.length_a   1.000
_cell.length_b   1.000
_cell.length_c   1.000
_cell.angle_alpha   90.00
_cell.angle_beta   90.00
_cell.angle_gamma   90.00
#
_symmetry.space_group_name_H-M   'P 1'
#
loop_
_entity.id
_entity.type
_entity.pdbx_description
1 polymer ?
#
loop_
_entity_poly.entity_id
_entity_poly.type
_entity_poly.pdbx_seq_one_letter_code
_entity_poly.pdbx_strand_id
1 'polypeptide(L)'
;MACCFNYKFVLNLCNFLFLICGLLLVVSGLYIFSDNKRILLSRLLAASSDRLSSLPQPLLFYIALGVAIAGFVATLAAVVGFWASCLHTYCFLTIYFLSVVVLLLTESVLCLAITLWPHCLGISLDETQMVRSLQSNYGVPGQEQFTNALDLAQLRFGCCGMRSSLDYDTSLWRLQGYGQRNWPVPLSCCVLENADQAMAYLDPKPANESMCQSLERLSYERERHTESCLPHLDNWYREQYGIFLGASLILAMIEFCVLLAIIMSCTGLASQRARLKKPAQEVRTQRVKSRQTLIENLYEPDVELRENSSHSADGMYLGPASRHVSSEDFKELYIKPRDLYKQHNLRPSPASRPAQMRNYLV
;
A
#
# COMPACT_ATOMS: atom_id res chain seq x y z
N MET A 1 -24.68 -30.74 -8.60
CA MET A 1 -24.04 -30.28 -7.35
C MET A 1 -23.57 -28.85 -7.56
N ALA A 2 -24.39 -27.86 -7.18
CA ALA A 2 -23.93 -26.49 -7.13
C ALA A 2 -23.20 -26.32 -5.79
N CYS A 3 -21.86 -26.27 -5.82
CA CYS A 3 -21.08 -26.01 -4.63
C CYS A 3 -21.48 -24.61 -4.14
N CYS A 4 -22.21 -24.53 -3.02
CA CYS A 4 -22.56 -23.25 -2.41
C CYS A 4 -21.28 -22.56 -1.97
N PHE A 5 -20.74 -21.70 -2.83
CA PHE A 5 -19.56 -20.91 -2.55
C PHE A 5 -19.89 -19.95 -1.40
N ASN A 6 -19.46 -20.31 -0.19
CA ASN A 6 -19.63 -19.46 1.00
C ASN A 6 -18.63 -18.31 0.92
N TYR A 7 -18.99 -17.25 0.20
CA TYR A 7 -18.17 -16.04 0.01
C TYR A 7 -17.63 -15.47 1.34
N LYS A 8 -18.37 -15.64 2.44
CA LYS A 8 -17.93 -15.27 3.80
C LYS A 8 -16.73 -16.07 4.29
N PHE A 9 -16.71 -17.38 4.03
CA PHE A 9 -15.60 -18.25 4.40
C PHE A 9 -14.34 -17.86 3.61
N VAL A 10 -14.48 -17.61 2.31
CA VAL A 10 -13.37 -17.20 1.44
C VAL A 10 -12.80 -15.85 1.88
N LEU A 11 -13.64 -14.86 2.18
CA LEU A 11 -13.20 -13.57 2.70
C LEU A 11 -12.42 -13.71 4.02
N ASN A 12 -12.95 -14.51 4.97
CA ASN A 12 -12.28 -14.74 6.24
C ASN A 12 -10.94 -15.49 6.08
N LEU A 13 -10.88 -16.46 5.16
CA LEU A 13 -9.65 -17.19 4.85
C LEU A 13 -8.59 -16.27 4.24
N CYS A 14 -8.95 -15.44 3.25
CA CYS A 14 -8.03 -14.48 2.65
C CYS A 14 -7.54 -13.45 3.67
N ASN A 15 -8.42 -12.94 4.54
CA ASN A 15 -8.03 -12.02 5.61
C ASN A 15 -7.11 -12.68 6.64
N PHE A 16 -7.28 -13.98 6.91
CA PHE A 16 -6.38 -14.74 7.79
C PHE A 16 -4.99 -14.90 7.19
N LEU A 17 -4.91 -15.24 5.90
CA LEU A 17 -3.62 -15.29 5.19
C LEU A 17 -2.94 -13.92 5.19
N PHE A 18 -3.70 -12.87 4.92
CA PHE A 18 -3.20 -11.49 4.94
C PHE A 18 -2.69 -11.08 6.34
N LEU A 19 -3.40 -11.48 7.41
CA LEU A 19 -2.95 -11.26 8.79
C LEU A 19 -1.61 -11.96 9.07
N ILE A 20 -1.47 -13.23 8.67
CA ILE A 20 -0.21 -13.98 8.86
C ILE A 20 0.93 -13.27 8.12
N CYS A 21 0.73 -12.87 6.87
CA CYS A 21 1.73 -12.14 6.11
C CYS A 21 2.12 -10.82 6.79
N GLY A 22 1.15 -10.04 7.27
CA GLY A 22 1.42 -8.82 8.02
C GLY A 22 2.26 -9.08 9.28
N LEU A 23 1.92 -10.12 10.07
CA LEU A 23 2.69 -10.47 11.27
C LEU A 23 4.12 -10.92 10.94
N LEU A 24 4.28 -11.75 9.89
CA LEU A 24 5.60 -12.17 9.42
C LEU A 24 6.45 -10.98 8.96
N LEU A 25 5.85 -9.98 8.31
CA LEU A 25 6.55 -8.75 7.93
C LEU A 25 6.98 -7.94 9.16
N VAL A 26 6.14 -7.81 10.18
CA VAL A 26 6.53 -7.14 11.45
C VAL A 26 7.72 -7.86 12.08
N VAL A 27 7.63 -9.18 12.25
CA VAL A 27 8.70 -9.99 12.85
C VAL A 27 9.99 -9.89 12.03
N SER A 28 9.88 -9.95 10.70
CA SER A 28 11.04 -9.82 9.81
C SER A 28 11.67 -8.43 9.88
N GLY A 29 10.85 -7.37 9.92
CA GLY A 29 11.33 -6.00 10.10
C GLY A 29 12.09 -5.80 11.42
N LEU A 30 11.54 -6.32 12.53
CA LEU A 30 12.20 -6.28 13.84
C LEU A 30 13.47 -7.15 13.89
N TYR A 31 13.45 -8.29 13.20
CA TYR A 31 14.62 -9.17 13.07
C TYR A 31 15.75 -8.45 12.31
N ILE A 32 15.46 -7.84 11.16
CA ILE A 32 16.44 -7.05 10.40
C ILE A 32 16.94 -5.87 11.23
N PHE A 33 16.06 -5.20 11.96
CA PHE A 33 16.41 -4.08 12.85
C PHE A 33 17.39 -4.51 13.94
N SER A 34 17.26 -5.73 14.47
CA SER A 34 18.14 -6.27 15.50
C SER A 34 19.48 -6.77 14.96
N ASP A 35 19.56 -7.12 13.66
CA ASP A 35 20.77 -7.61 13.01
C ASP A 35 21.69 -6.46 12.56
N ASN A 36 22.42 -5.91 13.53
CA ASN A 36 23.38 -4.82 13.33
C ASN A 36 24.42 -5.13 12.23
N LYS A 37 24.78 -6.40 12.02
CA LYS A 37 25.79 -6.81 11.03
C LYS A 37 25.31 -6.60 9.60
N ARG A 38 24.07 -6.98 9.30
CA ARG A 38 23.46 -6.74 7.98
C ARG A 38 23.31 -5.25 7.69
N ILE A 39 22.86 -4.49 8.69
CA ILE A 39 22.75 -3.02 8.60
C ILE A 39 24.12 -2.42 8.29
N LEU A 40 25.17 -2.90 8.96
CA LEU A 40 26.53 -2.44 8.75
C LEU A 40 27.04 -2.75 7.32
N LEU A 41 26.86 -3.97 6.82
CA LEU A 41 27.22 -4.35 5.44
C LEU A 41 26.57 -3.44 4.40
N SER A 42 25.30 -3.06 4.60
CA SER A 42 24.60 -2.21 3.65
C SER A 42 25.14 -0.80 3.50
N ARG A 43 25.94 -0.32 4.47
CA ARG A 43 26.61 0.98 4.34
C ARG A 43 27.62 0.99 3.20
N LEU A 44 28.25 -0.14 2.91
CA LEU A 44 29.18 -0.26 1.78
C LEU A 44 28.46 -0.03 0.44
N LEU A 45 27.24 -0.55 0.32
CA LEU A 45 26.37 -0.35 -0.85
C LEU A 45 25.84 1.09 -0.95
N ALA A 46 25.62 1.77 0.18
CA ALA A 46 25.21 3.17 0.17
C ALA A 46 26.34 4.13 -0.21
N ALA A 47 27.57 3.81 0.22
CA ALA A 47 28.76 4.61 -0.03
C ALA A 47 29.16 4.67 -1.51
N SER A 48 28.64 3.79 -2.37
CA SER A 48 28.91 3.84 -3.81
C SER A 48 28.00 4.77 -4.59
N SER A 49 27.03 5.45 -3.96
CA SER A 49 26.14 6.37 -4.68
C SER A 49 26.06 7.71 -3.96
N ASP A 50 26.44 8.77 -4.67
CA ASP A 50 26.49 10.14 -4.13
C ASP A 50 25.11 10.64 -3.64
N ARG A 51 24.01 10.12 -4.20
CA ARG A 51 22.67 10.44 -3.73
C ARG A 51 22.36 9.82 -2.37
N LEU A 52 22.90 8.64 -2.11
CA LEU A 52 22.58 7.84 -0.94
C LEU A 52 23.55 8.07 0.22
N SER A 53 24.77 8.50 -0.07
CA SER A 53 25.75 8.99 0.91
C SER A 53 25.29 10.25 1.65
N SER A 54 24.32 10.98 1.10
CA SER A 54 23.72 12.16 1.73
C SER A 54 22.71 11.85 2.85
N LEU A 55 22.29 10.59 3.01
CA LEU A 55 21.36 10.22 4.08
C LEU A 55 22.09 10.15 5.44
N PRO A 56 21.52 10.73 6.51
CA PRO A 56 22.13 10.73 7.84
C PRO A 56 22.15 9.35 8.52
N GLN A 57 21.39 8.37 8.02
CA GLN A 57 21.29 7.01 8.57
C GLN A 57 21.40 5.95 7.45
N PRO A 58 21.87 4.73 7.76
CA PRO A 58 22.05 3.68 6.76
C PRO A 58 20.74 3.28 6.10
N LEU A 59 20.76 3.03 4.78
CA LEU A 59 19.57 2.70 3.99
C LEU A 59 18.79 1.51 4.57
N LEU A 60 19.46 0.43 5.03
CA LEU A 60 18.76 -0.71 5.60
C LEU A 60 18.04 -0.41 6.92
N PHE A 61 18.43 0.62 7.67
CA PHE A 61 17.69 1.02 8.86
C PHE A 61 16.29 1.54 8.48
N TYR A 62 16.22 2.39 7.45
CA TYR A 62 14.95 2.87 6.92
C TYR A 62 14.13 1.75 6.27
N ILE A 63 14.78 0.80 5.58
CA ILE A 63 14.08 -0.38 5.04
C ILE A 63 13.53 -1.25 6.17
N ALA A 64 14.31 -1.58 7.20
CA ALA A 64 13.88 -2.41 8.32
C ALA A 64 12.68 -1.77 9.04
N LEU A 65 12.75 -0.47 9.30
CA LEU A 65 11.65 0.29 9.89
C LEU A 65 10.44 0.33 8.96
N GLY A 66 10.63 0.58 7.67
CA GLY A 66 9.58 0.59 6.66
C GLY A 66 8.85 -0.75 6.54
N VAL A 67 9.59 -1.86 6.54
CA VAL A 67 9.04 -3.23 6.53
C VAL A 67 8.23 -3.50 7.79
N ALA A 68 8.73 -3.09 8.97
CA ALA A 68 8.00 -3.25 10.23
C ALA A 68 6.69 -2.44 10.24
N ILE A 69 6.73 -1.18 9.80
CA ILE A 69 5.54 -0.31 9.70
C ILE A 69 4.55 -0.86 8.68
N ALA A 70 5.00 -1.26 7.50
CA ALA A 70 4.16 -1.85 6.46
C ALA A 70 3.46 -3.11 6.96
N GLY A 71 4.20 -4.01 7.63
CA GLY A 71 3.63 -5.18 8.29
C GLY A 71 2.55 -4.80 9.31
N PHE A 72 2.82 -3.81 10.15
CA PHE A 72 1.84 -3.35 11.14
C PHE A 72 0.56 -2.81 10.48
N VAL A 73 0.68 -1.98 9.45
CA VAL A 73 -0.48 -1.47 8.69
C VAL A 73 -1.25 -2.62 8.05
N ALA A 74 -0.58 -3.61 7.45
CA ALA A 74 -1.21 -4.79 6.87
C ALA A 74 -1.97 -5.61 7.93
N THR A 75 -1.40 -5.80 9.13
CA THR A 75 -2.12 -6.49 10.23
C THR A 75 -3.37 -5.74 10.68
N LEU A 76 -3.31 -4.41 10.80
CA LEU A 76 -4.47 -3.59 11.14
C LEU A 76 -5.55 -3.69 10.06
N ALA A 77 -5.16 -3.61 8.78
CA ALA A 77 -6.07 -3.78 7.66
C ALA A 77 -6.74 -5.16 7.69
N ALA A 78 -6.00 -6.24 7.99
CA ALA A 78 -6.55 -7.58 8.13
C ALA A 78 -7.56 -7.68 9.29
N VAL A 79 -7.28 -7.07 10.44
CA VAL A 79 -8.20 -7.01 11.59
C VAL A 79 -9.49 -6.26 11.24
N VAL A 80 -9.37 -5.12 10.55
CA VAL A 80 -10.53 -4.39 10.01
C VAL A 80 -11.30 -5.27 9.03
N GLY A 81 -10.62 -6.09 8.22
CA GLY A 81 -11.25 -7.06 7.33
C GLY A 81 -12.10 -8.11 8.06
N PHE A 82 -11.62 -8.66 9.17
CA PHE A 82 -12.43 -9.55 10.02
C PHE A 82 -13.65 -8.84 10.59
N TRP A 83 -13.45 -7.61 11.09
CA TRP A 83 -14.54 -6.80 11.64
C TRP A 83 -15.61 -6.46 10.59
N ALA A 84 -15.17 -6.11 9.37
CA ALA A 84 -16.03 -5.83 8.22
C ALA A 84 -16.79 -7.07 7.72
N SER A 85 -16.24 -8.28 7.91
CA SER A 85 -16.92 -9.53 7.60
C SER A 85 -18.05 -9.84 8.60
N CYS A 86 -17.84 -9.51 9.87
CA CYS A 86 -18.85 -9.66 10.93
C CYS A 86 -19.96 -8.59 10.85
N LEU A 87 -19.61 -7.35 10.52
CA LEU A 87 -20.56 -6.24 10.43
C LEU A 87 -21.17 -6.13 9.03
N HIS A 88 -22.47 -6.37 8.91
CA HIS A 88 -23.23 -6.28 7.65
C HIS A 88 -23.48 -4.84 7.13
N THR A 89 -22.65 -3.89 7.53
CA THR A 89 -22.73 -2.46 7.18
C THR A 89 -21.86 -2.13 5.98
N TYR A 90 -22.45 -1.58 4.92
CA TYR A 90 -21.72 -1.22 3.69
C TYR A 90 -20.59 -0.22 3.91
N CYS A 91 -20.72 0.71 4.87
CA CYS A 91 -19.70 1.71 5.15
C CYS A 91 -18.34 1.06 5.49
N PHE A 92 -18.31 0.13 6.45
CA PHE A 92 -17.09 -0.56 6.86
C PHE A 92 -16.48 -1.40 5.75
N LEU A 93 -17.33 -2.06 4.95
CA LEU A 93 -16.87 -2.87 3.82
C LEU A 93 -16.29 -2.02 2.68
N THR A 94 -16.84 -0.82 2.45
CA THR A 94 -16.29 0.17 1.51
C THR A 94 -14.96 0.75 2.00
N ILE A 95 -14.86 1.11 3.27
CA ILE A 95 -13.59 1.59 3.87
C ILE A 95 -12.52 0.51 3.75
N TYR A 96 -12.87 -0.75 4.06
CA TYR A 96 -11.97 -1.87 3.92
C TYR A 96 -11.52 -2.07 2.47
N PHE A 97 -12.46 -2.06 1.51
CA PHE A 97 -12.14 -2.13 0.09
C PHE A 97 -11.16 -1.04 -0.35
N LEU A 98 -11.42 0.22 0.02
CA LEU A 98 -10.54 1.34 -0.31
C LEU A 98 -9.16 1.18 0.33
N SER A 99 -9.08 0.70 1.58
CA SER A 99 -7.79 0.46 2.23
C SER A 99 -6.94 -0.58 1.50
N VAL A 100 -7.54 -1.70 1.06
CA VAL A 100 -6.80 -2.75 0.35
C VAL A 100 -6.38 -2.27 -1.03
N VAL A 101 -7.20 -1.48 -1.72
CA VAL A 101 -6.82 -0.85 -3.00
C VAL A 101 -5.62 0.09 -2.82
N VAL A 102 -5.62 0.91 -1.78
CA VAL A 102 -4.49 1.82 -1.49
C VAL A 102 -3.22 1.04 -1.17
N LEU A 103 -3.32 -0.05 -0.40
CA LEU A 103 -2.17 -0.91 -0.09
C LEU A 103 -1.60 -1.53 -1.37
N LEU A 104 -2.44 -2.11 -2.23
CA LEU A 104 -1.99 -2.73 -3.47
C LEU A 104 -1.36 -1.73 -4.43
N LEU A 105 -1.92 -0.52 -4.53
CA LEU A 105 -1.30 0.55 -5.34
C LEU A 105 0.06 0.97 -4.77
N THR A 106 0.15 1.15 -3.45
CA THR A 106 1.40 1.51 -2.78
C THR A 106 2.46 0.43 -2.98
N GLU A 107 2.08 -0.84 -2.81
CA GLU A 107 2.95 -1.99 -3.04
C GLU A 107 3.39 -2.06 -4.51
N SER A 108 2.50 -1.82 -5.47
CA SER A 108 2.86 -1.82 -6.89
C SER A 108 3.89 -0.74 -7.21
N VAL A 109 3.76 0.47 -6.64
CA VAL A 109 4.73 1.56 -6.80
C VAL A 109 6.06 1.19 -6.16
N LEU A 110 6.05 0.57 -4.98
CA LEU A 110 7.27 0.08 -4.32
C LEU A 110 7.96 -1.02 -5.13
N CYS A 111 7.21 -1.98 -5.66
CA CYS A 111 7.74 -3.06 -6.50
C CYS A 111 8.35 -2.50 -7.79
N LEU A 112 7.71 -1.51 -8.43
CA LEU A 112 8.27 -0.79 -9.57
C LEU A 112 9.52 -0.01 -9.18
N ALA A 113 9.51 0.69 -8.05
CA ALA A 113 10.68 1.40 -7.56
C ALA A 113 11.86 0.45 -7.32
N ILE A 114 11.62 -0.70 -6.69
CA ILE A 114 12.61 -1.75 -6.42
C ILE A 114 13.15 -2.35 -7.73
N THR A 115 12.28 -2.68 -8.69
CA THR A 115 12.69 -3.28 -9.98
C THR A 115 13.41 -2.32 -10.90
N LEU A 116 13.09 -1.03 -10.85
CA LEU A 116 13.77 0.01 -11.60
C LEU A 116 15.02 0.53 -10.87
N TRP A 117 15.13 0.29 -9.56
CA TRP A 117 16.27 0.69 -8.74
C TRP A 117 17.63 0.30 -9.35
N PRO A 118 17.84 -0.93 -9.87
CA PRO A 118 19.08 -1.32 -10.52
C PRO A 118 19.41 -0.52 -11.77
N HIS A 119 18.38 -0.16 -12.54
CA HIS A 119 18.54 0.59 -13.77
C HIS A 119 18.72 2.10 -13.51
N CYS A 120 18.03 2.65 -12.51
CA CYS A 120 18.09 4.06 -12.13
C CYS A 120 19.31 4.41 -11.28
N LEU A 121 19.80 3.49 -10.44
CA LEU A 121 21.06 3.65 -9.71
C LEU A 121 22.30 3.22 -10.52
N GLY A 122 22.10 2.62 -11.70
CA GLY A 122 23.20 2.10 -12.49
C GLY A 122 23.99 1.05 -11.72
N ILE A 123 23.32 0.02 -11.16
CA ILE A 123 23.92 -1.13 -10.46
C ILE A 123 24.65 -2.06 -11.44
N SER A 124 25.43 -1.50 -12.33
CA SER A 124 26.82 -1.95 -12.35
C SER A 124 27.37 -1.39 -11.05
N LEU A 125 27.59 -2.21 -10.00
CA LEU A 125 28.46 -1.77 -8.90
C LEU A 125 29.73 -1.28 -9.60
N ASP A 126 29.84 0.03 -9.79
CA ASP A 126 30.92 0.59 -10.58
C ASP A 126 32.13 0.35 -9.71
N GLU A 127 32.92 -0.66 -10.09
CA GLU A 127 34.03 -1.13 -9.30
C GLU A 127 34.93 0.04 -8.93
N THR A 128 35.03 1.01 -9.84
CA THR A 128 35.79 2.23 -9.65
C THR A 128 35.25 3.12 -8.53
N GLN A 129 33.92 3.23 -8.38
CA GLN A 129 33.30 4.02 -7.30
C GLN A 129 33.46 3.32 -5.96
N MET A 130 33.26 1.99 -5.90
CA MET A 130 33.48 1.21 -4.67
C MET A 130 34.94 1.34 -4.19
N VAL A 131 35.90 1.21 -5.10
CA VAL A 131 37.33 1.38 -4.80
C VAL A 131 37.63 2.80 -4.32
N ARG A 132 37.07 3.84 -4.96
CA ARG A 132 37.23 5.24 -4.51
C ARG A 132 36.62 5.46 -3.12
N SER A 133 35.47 4.88 -2.83
CA SER A 133 34.83 4.99 -1.52
C SER A 133 35.65 4.30 -0.44
N LEU A 134 36.27 3.16 -0.73
CA LEU A 134 37.27 2.53 0.15
C LEU A 134 38.46 3.47 0.38
N GLN A 135 39.06 3.98 -0.69
CA GLN A 135 40.28 4.80 -0.60
C GLN A 135 40.08 6.10 0.19
N SER A 136 38.87 6.68 0.15
CA SER A 136 38.56 7.96 0.79
C SER A 136 37.99 7.83 2.20
N ASN A 137 37.32 6.73 2.55
CA ASN A 137 36.61 6.61 3.83
C ASN A 137 37.19 5.55 4.77
N TYR A 138 37.94 4.57 4.27
CA TYR A 138 38.51 3.54 5.13
C TYR A 138 39.54 4.14 6.08
N GLY A 139 39.42 3.83 7.38
CA GLY A 139 40.35 4.25 8.42
C GLY A 139 40.48 5.76 8.64
N VAL A 140 39.58 6.57 8.07
CA VAL A 140 39.60 8.03 8.22
C VAL A 140 38.82 8.44 9.48
N PRO A 141 39.33 9.38 10.30
CA PRO A 141 38.61 9.90 11.46
C PRO A 141 37.21 10.42 11.09
N GLY A 142 36.19 9.98 11.83
CA GLY A 142 34.78 10.30 11.53
C GLY A 142 34.09 9.32 10.58
N GLN A 143 34.81 8.38 9.97
CA GLN A 143 34.28 7.32 9.09
C GLN A 143 34.47 5.90 9.66
N GLU A 144 34.52 5.76 10.98
CA GLU A 144 34.70 4.48 11.68
C GLU A 144 33.64 3.44 11.29
N GLN A 145 32.41 3.90 11.06
CA GLN A 145 31.29 3.05 10.66
C GLN A 145 31.49 2.41 9.28
N PHE A 146 32.18 3.09 8.36
CA PHE A 146 32.55 2.52 7.06
C PHE A 146 33.68 1.50 7.22
N THR A 147 34.67 1.81 8.05
CA THR A 147 35.80 0.93 8.38
C THR A 147 35.30 -0.39 8.95
N ASN A 148 34.47 -0.34 9.99
CA ASN A 148 33.86 -1.52 10.62
C ASN A 148 33.02 -2.34 9.64
N ALA A 149 32.35 -1.68 8.69
CA ALA A 149 31.56 -2.37 7.67
C ALA A 149 32.44 -3.16 6.71
N LEU A 150 33.54 -2.54 6.25
CA LEU A 150 34.49 -3.21 5.37
C LEU A 150 35.20 -4.35 6.10
N ASP A 151 35.66 -4.13 7.33
CA ASP A 151 36.32 -5.16 8.13
C ASP A 151 35.38 -6.36 8.38
N LEU A 152 34.10 -6.10 8.63
CA LEU A 152 33.10 -7.15 8.75
C LEU A 152 32.89 -7.90 7.43
N ALA A 153 32.88 -7.20 6.29
CA ALA A 153 32.76 -7.85 4.98
C ALA A 153 33.97 -8.74 4.68
N GLN A 154 35.18 -8.26 4.97
CA GLN A 154 36.44 -9.00 4.78
C GLN A 154 36.45 -10.27 5.63
N LEU A 155 36.07 -10.16 6.91
CA LEU A 155 35.93 -11.31 7.79
C LEU A 155 34.83 -12.28 7.32
N ARG A 156 33.66 -11.76 6.94
CA ARG A 156 32.48 -12.56 6.61
C ARG A 156 32.64 -13.35 5.32
N PHE A 157 33.29 -12.77 4.33
CA PHE A 157 33.44 -13.36 3.00
C PHE A 157 34.84 -13.92 2.75
N GLY A 158 35.82 -13.67 3.62
CA GLY A 158 37.19 -14.12 3.42
C GLY A 158 37.87 -13.42 2.23
N CYS A 159 37.65 -12.12 2.09
CA CYS A 159 38.11 -11.29 0.97
C CYS A 159 38.95 -10.10 1.47
N CYS A 160 39.67 -9.42 0.58
CA CYS A 160 40.48 -8.25 0.95
C CYS A 160 40.45 -7.16 -0.13
N GLY A 161 39.98 -5.97 0.28
CA GLY A 161 39.77 -4.84 -0.62
C GLY A 161 38.50 -4.98 -1.47
N MET A 162 38.12 -3.93 -2.18
CA MET A 162 36.92 -3.97 -3.02
C MET A 162 37.18 -4.84 -4.25
N ARG A 163 38.22 -4.52 -5.00
CA ARG A 163 38.70 -5.24 -6.18
C ARG A 163 39.94 -6.07 -5.88
N SER A 164 40.86 -5.55 -5.06
CA SER A 164 42.02 -6.30 -4.59
C SER A 164 42.65 -5.67 -3.35
N SER A 165 43.57 -6.39 -2.71
CA SER A 165 44.38 -5.88 -1.59
C SER A 165 45.20 -4.63 -1.94
N LEU A 166 45.46 -4.39 -3.23
CA LEU A 166 46.14 -3.18 -3.70
C LEU A 166 45.25 -1.93 -3.63
N ASP A 167 43.95 -2.05 -3.34
CA ASP A 167 43.09 -0.87 -3.19
C ASP A 167 43.49 -0.01 -1.98
N TYR A 168 44.12 -0.63 -0.97
CA TYR A 168 44.69 0.07 0.18
C TYR A 168 45.91 0.92 -0.19
N ASP A 169 46.52 0.68 -1.36
CA ASP A 169 47.80 1.27 -1.67
C ASP A 169 47.75 2.79 -1.80
N THR A 170 46.66 3.27 -2.39
CA THR A 170 46.37 4.67 -2.64
C THR A 170 45.29 5.20 -1.70
N SER A 171 44.99 4.47 -0.62
CA SER A 171 44.00 4.89 0.38
C SER A 171 44.54 5.99 1.31
N LEU A 172 43.66 6.87 1.79
CA LEU A 172 44.00 7.87 2.80
C LEU A 172 44.48 7.22 4.10
N TRP A 173 43.93 6.07 4.48
CA TRP A 173 44.39 5.28 5.63
C TRP A 173 45.90 5.03 5.61
N ARG A 174 46.45 4.64 4.46
CA ARG A 174 47.88 4.40 4.29
C ARG A 174 48.67 5.68 4.10
N LEU A 175 48.20 6.56 3.23
CA LEU A 175 48.91 7.78 2.84
C LEU A 175 49.02 8.82 3.98
N GLN A 176 47.99 8.93 4.82
CA GLN A 176 47.95 9.85 5.96
C GLN A 176 48.44 9.17 7.26
N GLY A 177 48.78 7.87 7.21
CA GLY A 177 49.32 7.14 8.35
C GLY A 177 48.31 6.94 9.49
N TYR A 178 47.03 6.81 9.17
CA TYR A 178 46.00 6.43 10.15
C TYR A 178 46.12 4.96 10.58
N GLY A 179 46.70 4.12 9.72
CA GLY A 179 47.08 2.75 10.05
C GLY A 179 48.43 2.62 10.74
N GLN A 180 48.75 1.38 11.14
CA GLN A 180 50.10 1.04 11.59
C GLN A 180 51.12 1.32 10.47
N ARG A 181 52.26 1.90 10.83
CA ARG A 181 53.33 2.18 9.85
C ARG A 181 53.80 0.87 9.22
N ASN A 182 53.90 0.85 7.89
CA ASN A 182 54.37 -0.26 7.05
C ASN A 182 53.42 -1.45 6.87
N TRP A 183 52.16 -1.39 7.31
CA TRP A 183 51.20 -2.44 6.95
C TRP A 183 50.67 -2.25 5.52
N PRO A 184 50.83 -3.23 4.62
CA PRO A 184 50.23 -3.17 3.29
C PRO A 184 48.70 -3.27 3.31
N VAL A 185 48.13 -3.97 4.30
CA VAL A 185 46.68 -4.21 4.42
C VAL A 185 46.23 -4.13 5.88
N PRO A 186 44.94 -3.88 6.16
CA PRO A 186 44.42 -3.99 7.52
C PRO A 186 44.39 -5.45 8.00
N LEU A 187 44.38 -5.63 9.32
CA LEU A 187 44.36 -6.97 9.95
C LEU A 187 43.11 -7.78 9.63
N SER A 188 41.99 -7.13 9.28
CA SER A 188 40.76 -7.79 8.81
C SER A 188 40.95 -8.56 7.48
N CYS A 189 42.01 -8.28 6.71
CA CYS A 189 42.40 -9.08 5.55
C CYS A 189 43.14 -10.36 5.90
N CYS A 190 43.63 -10.50 7.14
CA CYS A 190 44.40 -11.65 7.57
C CYS A 190 43.48 -12.82 7.93
N VAL A 191 44.02 -14.04 7.83
CA VAL A 191 43.40 -15.21 8.45
C VAL A 191 43.46 -15.03 9.97
N LEU A 192 42.29 -14.97 10.60
CA LEU A 192 42.16 -14.71 12.03
C LEU A 192 42.12 -16.00 12.84
N GLU A 193 42.79 -15.99 14.00
CA GLU A 193 42.65 -17.06 15.01
C GLU A 193 41.29 -16.94 15.74
N ASN A 194 40.82 -15.71 15.97
CA ASN A 194 39.55 -15.44 16.64
C ASN A 194 38.35 -15.34 15.69
N ALA A 195 38.40 -15.97 14.52
CA ALA A 195 37.35 -15.89 13.49
C ALA A 195 35.97 -16.40 13.97
N ASP A 196 35.95 -17.25 14.99
CA ASP A 196 34.74 -17.78 15.63
C ASP A 196 33.98 -16.74 16.47
N GLN A 197 34.66 -15.68 16.91
CA GLN A 197 34.07 -14.64 17.74
C GLN A 197 33.19 -13.71 16.90
N ALA A 198 31.96 -13.48 17.36
CA ALA A 198 30.97 -12.68 16.65
C ALA A 198 31.41 -11.23 16.35
N MET A 199 32.39 -10.69 17.09
CA MET A 199 32.88 -9.33 17.01
C MET A 199 34.36 -9.25 16.57
N ALA A 200 34.91 -10.32 15.97
CA ALA A 200 36.31 -10.37 15.55
C ALA A 200 36.70 -9.28 14.52
N TYR A 201 35.73 -8.71 13.80
CA TYR A 201 35.95 -7.59 12.89
C TYR A 201 36.30 -6.26 13.60
N LEU A 202 36.01 -6.14 14.91
CA LEU A 202 36.36 -4.96 15.71
C LEU A 202 37.74 -5.10 16.40
N ASP A 203 38.17 -6.33 16.66
CA ASP A 203 39.47 -6.66 17.26
C ASP A 203 40.06 -7.90 16.55
N PRO A 204 40.54 -7.74 15.31
CA PRO A 204 41.06 -8.85 14.51
C PRO A 204 42.39 -9.36 15.08
N LYS A 205 42.45 -10.65 15.43
CA LYS A 205 43.68 -11.32 15.89
C LYS A 205 44.20 -12.27 14.81
N PRO A 206 45.19 -11.86 14.00
CA PRO A 206 45.74 -12.71 12.95
C PRO A 206 46.44 -13.92 13.54
N ALA A 207 46.28 -15.09 12.91
CA ALA A 207 47.01 -16.30 13.31
C ALA A 207 48.53 -16.12 13.15
N ASN A 208 48.95 -15.42 12.09
CA ASN A 208 50.34 -15.05 11.89
C ASN A 208 50.45 -13.64 11.27
N GLU A 209 50.54 -12.62 12.12
CA GLU A 209 50.64 -11.22 11.70
C GLU A 209 51.82 -10.97 10.75
N SER A 210 52.99 -11.53 11.08
CA SER A 210 54.22 -11.29 10.32
C SER A 210 54.14 -11.79 8.87
N MET A 211 53.57 -12.98 8.67
CA MET A 211 53.35 -13.57 7.35
C MET A 211 52.19 -12.88 6.63
N CYS A 212 51.10 -12.58 7.34
CA CYS A 212 50.01 -11.82 6.74
C CYS A 212 50.48 -10.47 6.24
N GLN A 213 51.38 -9.76 6.93
CA GLN A 213 51.86 -8.43 6.54
C GLN A 213 53.09 -8.45 5.63
N SER A 214 53.57 -9.63 5.19
CA SER A 214 54.73 -9.72 4.31
C SER A 214 54.45 -9.14 2.91
N LEU A 215 55.51 -8.67 2.25
CA LEU A 215 55.48 -8.29 0.83
C LEU A 215 55.74 -9.49 -0.10
N GLU A 216 56.32 -10.56 0.44
CA GLU A 216 56.59 -11.78 -0.32
C GLU A 216 55.31 -12.59 -0.55
N ARG A 217 55.05 -12.93 -1.81
CA ARG A 217 53.82 -13.58 -2.26
C ARG A 217 53.55 -14.94 -1.62
N LEU A 218 54.58 -15.78 -1.57
CA LEU A 218 54.47 -17.13 -0.99
C LEU A 218 54.12 -17.10 0.51
N SER A 219 54.56 -16.04 1.19
CA SER A 219 54.39 -15.84 2.63
C SER A 219 53.00 -15.28 2.95
N TYR A 220 52.50 -14.31 2.17
CA TYR A 220 51.17 -13.73 2.45
C TYR A 220 50.01 -14.54 1.85
N GLU A 221 50.16 -15.29 0.75
CA GLU A 221 49.02 -15.99 0.09
C GLU A 221 48.36 -17.03 1.00
N ARG A 222 49.06 -17.55 2.01
CA ARG A 222 48.51 -18.52 2.98
C ARG A 222 47.81 -17.87 4.17
N GLU A 223 48.21 -16.65 4.54
CA GLU A 223 47.81 -16.00 5.79
C GLU A 223 47.00 -14.70 5.55
N ARG A 224 46.78 -14.33 4.29
CA ARG A 224 46.04 -13.14 3.86
C ARG A 224 45.03 -13.51 2.77
N HIS A 225 43.81 -13.05 2.92
CA HIS A 225 42.79 -13.12 1.86
C HIS A 225 43.22 -12.28 0.64
N THR A 226 43.16 -12.86 -0.55
CA THR A 226 43.51 -12.19 -1.82
C THR A 226 42.32 -12.00 -2.75
N GLU A 227 41.18 -12.57 -2.41
CA GLU A 227 39.96 -12.48 -3.21
C GLU A 227 39.31 -11.10 -3.11
N SER A 228 38.63 -10.71 -4.18
CA SER A 228 37.88 -9.46 -4.30
C SER A 228 36.59 -9.52 -3.47
N CYS A 229 36.29 -8.50 -2.65
CA CYS A 229 35.04 -8.48 -1.90
C CYS A 229 33.81 -8.16 -2.76
N LEU A 230 33.99 -7.41 -3.86
CA LEU A 230 32.89 -6.92 -4.70
C LEU A 230 31.93 -8.01 -5.21
N PRO A 231 32.38 -9.15 -5.79
CA PRO A 231 31.46 -10.20 -6.23
C PRO A 231 30.65 -10.82 -5.09
N HIS A 232 31.25 -10.97 -3.90
CA HIS A 232 30.53 -11.48 -2.72
C HIS A 232 29.48 -10.49 -2.23
N LEU A 233 29.80 -9.18 -2.23
CA LEU A 233 28.84 -8.13 -1.89
C LEU A 233 27.69 -8.05 -2.90
N ASP A 234 27.98 -8.11 -4.21
CA ASP A 234 26.96 -8.08 -5.26
C ASP A 234 26.04 -9.30 -5.15
N ASN A 235 26.59 -10.50 -4.98
CA ASN A 235 25.78 -11.70 -4.80
C ASN A 235 24.91 -11.63 -3.53
N TRP A 236 25.50 -11.25 -2.39
CA TRP A 236 24.75 -11.08 -1.14
C TRP A 236 23.62 -10.06 -1.30
N TYR A 237 23.89 -8.93 -1.96
CA TYR A 237 22.90 -7.89 -2.23
C TYR A 237 21.76 -8.42 -3.12
N ARG A 238 22.09 -9.11 -4.22
CA ARG A 238 21.09 -9.72 -5.12
C ARG A 238 20.20 -10.74 -4.43
N GLU A 239 20.76 -11.53 -3.52
CA GLU A 239 19.98 -12.47 -2.71
C GLU A 239 18.99 -11.76 -1.79
N GLN A 240 19.43 -10.75 -1.02
CA GLN A 240 18.52 -9.99 -0.17
C GLN A 240 17.43 -9.29 -0.98
N TYR A 241 17.82 -8.66 -2.09
CA TYR A 241 16.91 -8.02 -3.03
C TYR A 241 15.86 -8.98 -3.60
N GLY A 242 16.29 -10.18 -4.03
CA GLY A 242 15.39 -11.19 -4.58
C GLY A 242 14.37 -11.68 -3.56
N ILE A 243 14.78 -11.82 -2.29
CA ILE A 243 13.88 -12.20 -1.19
C ILE A 243 12.80 -11.12 -0.99
N PHE A 244 13.16 -9.83 -0.95
CA PHE A 244 12.18 -8.75 -0.80
C PHE A 244 11.20 -8.69 -1.96
N LEU A 245 11.70 -8.77 -3.20
CA LEU A 245 10.85 -8.76 -4.39
C LEU A 245 9.88 -9.94 -4.42
N GLY A 246 10.36 -11.14 -4.11
CA GLY A 246 9.53 -12.34 -4.00
C GLY A 246 8.46 -12.22 -2.92
N ALA A 247 8.83 -11.69 -1.74
CA ALA A 247 7.88 -11.45 -0.65
C ALA A 247 6.79 -10.45 -1.02
N SER A 248 7.15 -9.33 -1.66
CA SER A 248 6.18 -8.34 -2.16
C SER A 248 5.26 -8.93 -3.23
N LEU A 249 5.77 -9.76 -4.15
CA LEU A 249 4.89 -10.40 -5.13
C LEU A 249 3.86 -11.32 -4.46
N ILE A 250 4.27 -12.08 -3.44
CA ILE A 250 3.36 -12.95 -2.68
C ILE A 250 2.30 -12.12 -1.94
N LEU A 251 2.69 -11.02 -1.31
CA LEU A 251 1.76 -10.13 -0.62
C LEU A 251 0.75 -9.52 -1.59
N ALA A 252 1.21 -8.99 -2.73
CA ALA A 252 0.33 -8.45 -3.78
C ALA A 252 -0.70 -9.48 -4.29
N MET A 253 -0.28 -10.75 -4.45
CA MET A 253 -1.19 -11.84 -4.83
C MET A 253 -2.26 -12.10 -3.77
N ILE A 254 -1.90 -12.06 -2.49
CA ILE A 254 -2.84 -12.21 -1.37
C ILE A 254 -3.80 -11.03 -1.30
N GLU A 255 -3.30 -9.79 -1.42
CA GLU A 255 -4.13 -8.59 -1.46
C GLU A 255 -5.12 -8.61 -2.63
N PHE A 256 -4.69 -9.06 -3.80
CA PHE A 256 -5.57 -9.26 -4.94
C PHE A 256 -6.66 -10.31 -4.66
N CYS A 257 -6.33 -11.41 -4.00
CA CYS A 257 -7.31 -12.42 -3.57
C CYS A 257 -8.31 -11.84 -2.56
N VAL A 258 -7.85 -11.01 -1.63
CA VAL A 258 -8.71 -10.27 -0.68
C VAL A 258 -9.67 -9.35 -1.45
N LEU A 259 -9.20 -8.57 -2.42
CA LEU A 259 -10.05 -7.71 -3.25
C LEU A 259 -11.14 -8.49 -3.98
N LEU A 260 -10.79 -9.62 -4.60
CA LEU A 260 -11.75 -10.50 -5.25
C LEU A 260 -12.78 -11.04 -4.25
N ALA A 261 -12.36 -11.46 -3.07
CA ALA A 261 -13.26 -11.92 -2.02
C ALA A 261 -14.22 -10.82 -1.53
N ILE A 262 -13.76 -9.56 -1.42
CA ILE A 262 -14.59 -8.41 -1.09
C ILE A 262 -15.64 -8.17 -2.19
N ILE A 263 -15.25 -8.20 -3.47
CA ILE A 263 -16.16 -8.01 -4.62
C ILE A 263 -17.24 -9.11 -4.64
N MET A 264 -16.85 -10.37 -4.41
CA MET A 264 -17.79 -11.49 -4.31
C MET A 264 -18.74 -11.33 -3.11
N SER A 265 -18.26 -10.79 -1.99
CA SER A 265 -19.10 -10.48 -0.83
C SER A 265 -20.10 -9.35 -1.11
N CYS A 266 -19.66 -8.26 -1.75
CA CYS A 266 -20.51 -7.16 -2.20
C CYS A 266 -21.64 -7.63 -3.12
N THR A 267 -21.30 -8.40 -4.15
CA THR A 267 -22.27 -8.90 -5.14
C THR A 267 -23.25 -9.90 -4.50
N GLY A 268 -22.77 -10.75 -3.59
CA GLY A 268 -23.61 -11.63 -2.77
C GLY A 268 -24.62 -10.87 -1.91
N LEU A 269 -24.16 -9.82 -1.21
CA LEU A 269 -25.02 -8.96 -0.38
C LEU A 269 -26.03 -8.17 -1.22
N ALA A 270 -25.61 -7.62 -2.37
CA ALA A 270 -26.50 -6.92 -3.29
C ALA A 270 -27.59 -7.85 -3.85
N SER A 271 -27.22 -9.07 -4.24
CA SER A 271 -28.14 -10.12 -4.69
C SER A 271 -29.14 -10.51 -3.60
N GLN A 272 -28.70 -10.68 -2.35
CA GLN A 272 -29.59 -10.95 -1.22
C GLN A 272 -30.56 -9.79 -0.96
N ARG A 273 -30.10 -8.53 -0.93
CA ARG A 273 -30.99 -7.36 -0.77
C ARG A 273 -31.99 -7.23 -1.92
N ALA A 274 -31.58 -7.53 -3.16
CA ALA A 274 -32.49 -7.55 -4.30
C ALA A 274 -33.56 -8.64 -4.14
N ARG A 275 -33.19 -9.84 -3.67
CA ARG A 275 -34.15 -10.91 -3.35
C ARG A 275 -35.11 -10.55 -2.22
N LEU A 276 -34.66 -9.85 -1.18
CA LEU A 276 -35.53 -9.36 -0.09
C LEU A 276 -36.47 -8.21 -0.52
N LYS A 277 -36.06 -7.36 -1.47
CA LYS A 277 -36.93 -6.31 -2.01
C LYS A 277 -38.00 -6.84 -2.96
N LYS A 278 -37.73 -7.93 -3.70
CA LYS A 278 -38.70 -8.55 -4.64
C LYS A 278 -40.08 -8.84 -4.01
N PRO A 279 -40.21 -9.55 -2.87
CA PRO A 279 -41.52 -9.84 -2.27
C PRO A 279 -42.23 -8.58 -1.78
N ALA A 280 -41.52 -7.58 -1.24
CA ALA A 280 -42.12 -6.31 -0.82
C ALA A 280 -42.67 -5.50 -2.02
N GLN A 281 -41.98 -5.56 -3.16
CA GLN A 281 -42.40 -4.89 -4.39
C GLN A 281 -43.55 -5.63 -5.08
N GLU A 282 -43.56 -6.96 -5.08
CA GLU A 282 -44.70 -7.78 -5.55
C GLU A 282 -45.96 -7.51 -4.71
N VAL A 283 -45.87 -7.54 -3.38
CA VAL A 283 -47.01 -7.27 -2.48
C VAL A 283 -47.56 -5.85 -2.67
N ARG A 284 -46.69 -4.85 -2.84
CA ARG A 284 -47.13 -3.46 -3.12
C ARG A 284 -47.83 -3.35 -4.47
N THR A 285 -47.31 -4.01 -5.50
CA THR A 285 -47.89 -4.01 -6.85
C THR A 285 -49.25 -4.72 -6.86
N GLN A 286 -49.39 -5.80 -6.11
CA GLN A 286 -50.64 -6.57 -5.98
C GLN A 286 -51.72 -5.78 -5.22
N ARG A 287 -51.36 -5.03 -4.15
CA ARG A 287 -52.28 -4.10 -3.47
C ARG A 287 -52.76 -2.96 -4.37
N VAL A 288 -51.88 -2.40 -5.20
CA VAL A 288 -52.24 -1.34 -6.14
C VAL A 288 -53.22 -1.87 -7.20
N LYS A 289 -52.94 -3.04 -7.80
CA LYS A 289 -53.86 -3.69 -8.74
C LYS A 289 -55.23 -3.99 -8.11
N SER A 290 -55.26 -4.54 -6.90
CA SER A 290 -56.52 -4.84 -6.19
C SER A 290 -57.35 -3.59 -5.89
N ARG A 291 -56.71 -2.46 -5.52
CA ARG A 291 -57.40 -1.17 -5.37
C ARG A 291 -57.91 -0.63 -6.70
N GLN A 292 -57.17 -0.82 -7.80
CA GLN A 292 -57.59 -0.38 -9.12
C GLN A 292 -58.81 -1.16 -9.61
N THR A 293 -58.83 -2.49 -9.45
CA THR A 293 -59.99 -3.32 -9.77
C THR A 293 -61.21 -3.00 -8.91
N LEU A 294 -61.01 -2.63 -7.63
CA LEU A 294 -62.11 -2.19 -6.76
C LEU A 294 -62.73 -0.87 -7.26
N ILE A 295 -61.90 0.07 -7.73
CA ILE A 295 -62.35 1.36 -8.26
C ILE A 295 -63.07 1.17 -9.60
N GLU A 296 -62.58 0.31 -10.49
CA GLU A 296 -63.25 -0.01 -11.75
C GLU A 296 -64.64 -0.64 -11.52
N ASN A 297 -64.76 -1.60 -10.60
CA ASN A 297 -66.05 -2.21 -10.26
C ASN A 297 -67.05 -1.24 -9.60
N LEU A 298 -66.59 -0.12 -9.04
CA LEU A 298 -67.46 0.90 -8.45
C LEU A 298 -68.06 1.87 -9.48
N TYR A 299 -67.56 1.85 -10.72
CA TYR A 299 -67.94 2.77 -11.79
C TYR A 299 -68.75 2.10 -12.91
N GLU A 300 -69.19 0.85 -12.73
CA GLU A 300 -70.08 0.16 -13.66
C GLU A 300 -71.52 0.28 -13.14
N PRO A 301 -72.33 1.25 -13.62
CA PRO A 301 -73.74 1.26 -13.31
C PRO A 301 -74.42 0.19 -14.15
N ASP A 302 -75.00 -0.81 -13.50
CA ASP A 302 -75.99 -1.69 -14.10
C ASP A 302 -77.12 -0.84 -14.69
N VAL A 303 -77.11 -0.65 -16.02
CA VAL A 303 -78.26 -0.14 -16.77
C VAL A 303 -78.99 -1.35 -17.35
N GLU A 304 -79.67 -2.10 -16.49
CA GLU A 304 -80.80 -2.94 -16.90
C GLU A 304 -82.08 -2.09 -16.85
N LEU A 305 -82.48 -1.50 -17.97
CA LEU A 305 -83.78 -0.83 -18.10
C LEU A 305 -84.77 -1.73 -18.83
N ARG A 306 -85.59 -2.40 -18.02
CA ARG A 306 -86.86 -3.04 -18.37
C ARG A 306 -87.97 -1.98 -18.23
N GLU A 307 -88.73 -1.67 -19.28
CA GLU A 307 -90.19 -1.86 -19.36
C GLU A 307 -90.84 -1.27 -20.63
N ASN A 308 -92.03 -1.80 -20.94
CA ASN A 308 -92.79 -1.74 -22.17
C ASN A 308 -93.94 -0.70 -22.10
N SER A 309 -94.30 -0.16 -23.28
CA SER A 309 -95.66 0.23 -23.73
C SER A 309 -96.38 1.53 -23.29
N SER A 310 -96.77 2.31 -24.32
CA SER A 310 -98.11 2.89 -24.65
C SER A 310 -98.43 4.41 -24.53
N HIS A 311 -98.73 4.99 -25.71
CA HIS A 311 -99.79 5.94 -26.11
C HIS A 311 -99.91 7.43 -25.63
N SER A 312 -99.76 8.34 -26.63
CA SER A 312 -100.73 9.33 -27.15
C SER A 312 -101.00 10.72 -26.50
N ALA A 313 -100.60 11.77 -27.26
CA ALA A 313 -101.31 13.01 -27.70
C ALA A 313 -101.72 14.20 -26.77
N ASP A 314 -101.46 15.40 -27.34
CA ASP A 314 -102.12 16.73 -27.27
C ASP A 314 -101.76 17.83 -26.24
N GLY A 315 -101.49 19.04 -26.77
CA GLY A 315 -102.14 20.28 -26.27
C GLY A 315 -101.33 21.54 -25.88
N MET A 316 -100.99 22.40 -26.86
CA MET A 316 -101.11 23.89 -26.94
C MET A 316 -100.31 24.91 -26.05
N TYR A 317 -100.14 26.11 -26.63
CA TYR A 317 -99.14 27.21 -26.42
C TYR A 317 -99.48 28.33 -25.41
N LEU A 318 -98.44 29.02 -24.88
CA LEU A 318 -98.25 30.51 -24.84
C LEU A 318 -96.90 30.88 -24.14
N GLY A 319 -96.02 31.65 -24.80
CA GLY A 319 -94.73 32.17 -24.24
C GLY A 319 -94.85 33.58 -23.60
N PRO A 320 -93.79 34.41 -23.46
CA PRO A 320 -92.34 34.14 -23.34
C PRO A 320 -91.65 34.89 -22.15
N ALA A 321 -90.40 34.56 -21.82
CA ALA A 321 -89.39 35.53 -21.36
C ALA A 321 -87.96 34.94 -21.43
N SER A 322 -87.16 35.54 -22.31
CA SER A 322 -85.73 35.29 -22.52
C SER A 322 -84.87 35.78 -21.34
N ARG A 323 -83.92 34.95 -20.90
CA ARG A 323 -82.56 35.41 -20.57
C ARG A 323 -81.52 34.38 -21.03
N HIS A 324 -80.82 34.74 -22.08
CA HIS A 324 -79.51 34.21 -22.47
C HIS A 324 -78.48 34.45 -21.35
N VAL A 325 -77.64 33.46 -21.07
CA VAL A 325 -76.21 33.66 -20.77
C VAL A 325 -75.43 32.64 -21.58
N SER A 326 -74.42 33.13 -22.30
CA SER A 326 -73.65 32.47 -23.34
C SER A 326 -72.46 31.67 -22.78
N SER A 327 -72.04 30.70 -23.58
CA SER A 327 -70.84 29.86 -23.51
C SER A 327 -69.55 30.70 -23.38
N GLU A 328 -68.88 30.70 -22.21
CA GLU A 328 -67.42 30.91 -22.02
C GLU A 328 -66.91 30.49 -20.60
N ASP A 329 -67.32 29.35 -20.03
CA ASP A 329 -66.76 28.83 -18.75
C ASP A 329 -66.14 27.44 -18.89
N PHE A 330 -65.28 27.28 -19.92
CA PHE A 330 -64.46 26.09 -20.10
C PHE A 330 -62.97 26.48 -20.00
N LYS A 331 -62.38 26.27 -18.81
CA LYS A 331 -60.95 25.93 -18.60
C LYS A 331 -60.61 25.99 -17.10
N GLU A 332 -60.56 24.83 -16.44
CA GLU A 332 -59.66 24.54 -15.32
C GLU A 332 -59.69 23.02 -15.07
N LEU A 333 -59.15 22.27 -16.04
CA LEU A 333 -58.85 20.85 -15.88
C LEU A 333 -57.53 20.55 -16.59
N TYR A 334 -56.39 20.94 -16.02
CA TYR A 334 -55.07 20.44 -16.43
C TYR A 334 -54.06 20.58 -15.29
N ILE A 335 -53.74 19.48 -14.61
CA ILE A 335 -52.54 19.38 -13.76
C ILE A 335 -51.71 18.21 -14.26
N LYS A 336 -50.58 18.51 -14.90
CA LYS A 336 -49.42 17.62 -15.09
C LYS A 336 -48.17 18.43 -15.51
N PRO A 337 -46.94 17.87 -15.45
CA PRO A 337 -45.93 18.17 -14.43
C PRO A 337 -44.61 18.73 -15.02
N ARG A 338 -43.55 18.86 -14.17
CA ARG A 338 -42.10 19.04 -14.47
C ARG A 338 -41.65 20.50 -14.79
N ASP A 339 -40.45 21.00 -14.46
CA ASP A 339 -39.13 20.40 -14.18
C ASP A 339 -38.26 21.24 -13.22
N LEU A 340 -37.44 20.54 -12.42
CA LEU A 340 -36.18 21.03 -11.86
C LEU A 340 -35.13 21.16 -12.99
N TYR A 341 -34.47 22.33 -13.17
CA TYR A 341 -33.00 22.55 -13.19
C TYR A 341 -32.60 23.90 -13.88
N LYS A 342 -31.53 24.53 -13.36
CA LYS A 342 -30.67 25.63 -13.90
C LYS A 342 -31.21 27.07 -13.80
N GLN A 343 -30.43 28.13 -13.54
CA GLN A 343 -29.06 28.37 -13.07
C GLN A 343 -28.90 29.92 -12.96
N HIS A 344 -28.24 30.42 -11.90
CA HIS A 344 -27.46 31.69 -11.79
C HIS A 344 -28.07 33.08 -12.14
N ASN A 345 -28.09 34.04 -11.19
CA ASN A 345 -27.02 35.03 -10.92
C ASN A 345 -27.47 36.29 -10.11
N LEU A 346 -26.64 36.71 -9.14
CA LEU A 346 -26.28 38.08 -8.64
C LEU A 346 -27.38 39.07 -8.17
N ARG A 347 -27.29 39.96 -7.15
CA ARG A 347 -26.35 40.52 -6.11
C ARG A 347 -27.20 41.59 -5.31
N PRO A 348 -26.72 42.54 -4.46
CA PRO A 348 -25.80 42.53 -3.29
C PRO A 348 -26.24 43.38 -2.04
N SER A 349 -25.53 43.19 -0.91
CA SER A 349 -25.13 44.18 0.16
C SER A 349 -26.17 44.81 1.13
N PRO A 350 -25.76 45.41 2.29
CA PRO A 350 -24.39 45.70 2.76
C PRO A 350 -24.01 45.32 4.22
N ALA A 351 -22.70 45.42 4.47
CA ALA A 351 -22.03 45.30 5.76
C ALA A 351 -21.41 46.65 6.21
N SER A 352 -21.28 46.87 7.52
CA SER A 352 -20.14 47.49 8.28
C SER A 352 -20.62 47.94 9.68
N ARG A 353 -20.21 47.31 10.82
CA ARG A 353 -18.95 47.41 11.64
C ARG A 353 -18.79 48.72 12.45
N PRO A 354 -17.97 48.83 13.54
CA PRO A 354 -17.22 47.83 14.36
C PRO A 354 -17.08 48.09 15.91
N ALA A 355 -16.23 47.24 16.56
CA ALA A 355 -15.45 47.38 17.83
C ALA A 355 -16.15 46.96 19.16
N GLN A 356 -15.53 46.35 20.18
CA GLN A 356 -14.13 46.27 20.64
C GLN A 356 -13.89 45.10 21.65
N MET A 357 -12.61 44.74 21.82
CA MET A 357 -11.90 43.80 22.72
C MET A 357 -12.26 43.82 24.23
N ARG A 358 -12.19 42.68 24.95
CA ARG A 358 -11.40 42.48 26.21
C ARG A 358 -11.52 41.03 26.77
N ASN A 359 -10.36 40.45 27.10
CA ASN A 359 -10.12 39.17 27.81
C ASN A 359 -10.60 39.19 29.28
N TYR A 360 -10.78 38.03 29.92
CA TYR A 360 -10.12 37.65 31.19
C TYR A 360 -10.25 36.14 31.45
N LEU A 361 -9.10 35.53 31.78
CA LEU A 361 -8.92 34.25 32.45
C LEU A 361 -9.35 34.36 33.93
N VAL A 362 -9.71 33.23 34.53
CA VAL A 362 -9.62 32.94 35.97
C VAL A 362 -8.57 31.85 36.14
#